data_AF-A0A2N9LN93-F1
#
_entry.id   AF-A0A2N9LN93-F1
#
_cell.length_a   1.000
_cell.length_b   1.000
_cell.length_c   1.000
_cell.angle_alpha   90.00
_cell.angle_beta   90.00
_cell.angle_gamma   90.00
#
_symmetry.space_group_name_H-M   'P 1'
#
loop_
_entity.id
_entity.type
_entity.pdbx_description
1 polymer ?
#
loop_
_entity_poly.entity_id
_entity_poly.type
_entity_poly.pdbx_seq_one_letter_code
_entity_poly.pdbx_strand_id
1 'polypeptide(L)' 'MAGRFPILGVLSHYYLGQLYERTGQRDQAINEYQEFLSHFQGSQAQLKQVADARAAMKRLMQ' A
#
# COMPACT_ATOMS: atom_id res chain seq x y z
N MET A 1 19.64 -7.06 -16.60
CA MET A 1 18.59 -8.09 -16.41
C MET A 1 17.53 -7.52 -15.48
N ALA A 2 16.48 -6.88 -16.01
CA ALA A 2 15.40 -6.31 -15.19
C ALA A 2 14.32 -7.38 -15.02
N GLY A 3 14.29 -8.00 -13.84
CA GLY A 3 13.34 -9.03 -13.47
C GLY A 3 11.91 -8.51 -13.54
N ARG A 4 11.10 -9.17 -14.36
CA ARG A 4 9.72 -8.82 -14.67
C ARG A 4 8.80 -9.20 -13.49
N PHE A 5 8.74 -8.35 -12.45
CA PHE A 5 7.72 -8.45 -11.40
C PHE A 5 7.14 -7.09 -10.90
N PRO A 6 6.76 -6.15 -11.78
CA PRO A 6 6.35 -4.80 -11.36
C PRO A 6 4.99 -4.71 -10.65
N ILE A 7 4.16 -5.77 -10.64
CA ILE A 7 2.81 -5.71 -10.04
C ILE A 7 2.73 -6.52 -8.73
N LEU A 8 3.43 -7.66 -8.67
CA LEU A 8 3.47 -8.49 -7.46
C LEU A 8 4.20 -7.78 -6.31
N GLY A 9 5.30 -7.09 -6.61
CA GLY A 9 6.01 -6.25 -5.63
C GLY A 9 5.14 -5.11 -5.08
N VAL A 10 4.33 -4.50 -5.95
CA VAL A 10 3.42 -3.43 -5.55
C VAL A 10 2.34 -3.97 -4.61
N LEU A 11 1.65 -5.06 -4.98
CA LEU A 11 0.62 -5.65 -4.10
C LEU A 11 1.18 -6.18 -2.78
N SER A 12 2.44 -6.62 -2.70
CA SER A 12 3.04 -7.02 -1.42
C SER A 12 3.10 -5.88 -0.41
N HIS A 13 3.40 -4.65 -0.84
CA HIS A 13 3.37 -3.49 0.05
C HIS A 13 1.96 -3.26 0.63
N TYR A 14 0.91 -3.45 -0.16
CA TYR A 14 -0.47 -3.37 0.37
C TYR A 14 -0.74 -4.42 1.47
N TYR A 15 -0.38 -5.68 1.24
CA TYR A 15 -0.64 -6.74 2.23
C TYR A 15 0.25 -6.63 3.47
N LEU A 16 1.50 -6.16 3.34
CA LEU A 16 2.35 -5.84 4.49
C LEU A 16 1.76 -4.70 5.31
N GLY A 17 1.23 -3.66 4.66
CA GLY A 17 0.48 -2.57 5.33
C GLY A 17 -0.66 -3.11 6.18
N GLN A 18 -1.47 -4.01 5.64
CA GLN A 18 -2.57 -4.66 6.37
C GLN A 18 -2.08 -5.51 7.55
N LEU A 19 -0.99 -6.25 7.38
CA LEU A 19 -0.42 -7.07 8.45
C LEU A 19 0.10 -6.21 9.60
N TYR A 20 0.85 -5.16 9.28
CA TYR A 20 1.35 -4.22 10.27
C TYR A 20 0.24 -3.49 11.00
N GLU A 21 -0.82 -3.08 10.30
CA GLU A 21 -2.00 -2.48 10.90
C GLU A 21 -2.68 -3.42 11.92
N ARG A 22 -2.90 -4.69 11.55
CA ARG A 22 -3.53 -5.69 12.43
C ARG A 22 -2.67 -6.07 13.64
N THR A 23 -1.36 -5.88 13.53
CA THR A 23 -0.39 -6.17 14.61
C THR A 23 -0.03 -4.92 15.43
N GLY A 24 -0.70 -3.78 15.19
CA GLY A 24 -0.47 -2.53 15.94
C GLY A 24 0.80 -1.76 15.54
N GLN A 25 1.52 -2.21 14.50
CA GLN A 25 2.73 -1.58 13.99
C GLN A 25 2.38 -0.41 13.06
N ARG A 26 1.80 0.65 13.63
CA ARG A 26 1.21 1.81 12.92
C ARG A 26 2.18 2.45 11.92
N ASP A 27 3.41 2.74 12.32
CA ASP A 27 4.38 3.44 11.46
C ASP A 27 4.81 2.59 10.25
N GLN A 28 5.05 1.30 10.47
CA GLN A 28 5.36 0.36 9.39
C GLN A 28 4.17 0.22 8.44
N ALA A 29 2.94 0.15 8.96
CA ALA A 29 1.74 0.10 8.13
C ALA A 29 1.64 1.33 7.21
N ILE A 30 1.89 2.52 7.75
CA ILE A 30 1.90 3.77 6.97
C ILE A 30 2.96 3.72 5.87
N ASN A 31 4.19 3.30 6.19
CA ASN A 31 5.28 3.22 5.22
C ASN A 31 4.94 2.29 4.04
N GLU A 32 4.40 1.11 4.32
CA GLU A 32 4.04 0.15 3.29
C GLU A 32 2.86 0.62 2.43
N TYR A 33 1.84 1.25 3.03
CA TYR A 33 0.75 1.84 2.26
C TYR A 33 1.21 3.01 1.39
N GLN A 34 2.16 3.83 1.86
CA GLN A 34 2.76 4.91 1.05
C GLN A 34 3.52 4.36 -0.15
N GLU A 35 4.38 3.36 0.07
CA GLU A 35 5.12 2.72 -1.02
C GLU A 35 4.16 2.15 -2.05
N PHE A 36 3.16 1.37 -1.63
CA PHE A 36 2.09 0.85 -2.50
C PHE A 36 1.42 1.95 -3.32
N LEU A 37 1.01 3.04 -2.68
CA LEU A 37 0.27 4.13 -3.34
C LEU A 37 1.13 4.96 -4.30
N SER A 38 2.45 5.01 -4.10
CA SER A 38 3.37 5.75 -4.98
C SER A 38 3.34 5.22 -6.43
N HIS A 39 3.15 3.91 -6.62
CA HIS A 39 3.04 3.27 -7.94
C HIS A 39 1.74 3.60 -8.68
N PHE A 40 0.75 4.20 -8.02
CA PHE A 40 -0.53 4.60 -8.62
C PHE A 40 -0.73 6.12 -8.66
N GLN A 41 0.31 6.90 -8.35
CA GLN A 41 0.22 8.36 -8.43
C GLN A 41 -0.01 8.80 -9.88
N GLY A 42 -1.10 9.54 -10.12
CA GLY A 42 -1.52 9.94 -11.47
C GLY A 42 -2.20 8.85 -12.29
N SER A 43 -2.38 7.65 -11.75
CA SER A 43 -3.08 6.54 -12.41
C SER A 43 -4.59 6.58 -12.16
N GLN A 44 -5.40 6.35 -13.20
CA GLN A 44 -6.85 6.11 -13.10
C GLN A 44 -7.19 4.69 -12.61
N ALA A 45 -6.22 3.94 -12.07
CA ALA A 45 -6.43 2.56 -11.63
C ALA A 45 -7.61 2.45 -10.64
N GLN A 46 -8.65 1.74 -11.05
CA GLN A 46 -9.86 1.47 -10.24
C GLN A 46 -9.69 0.27 -9.29
N LEU A 47 -8.45 -0.01 -8.86
CA LEU A 47 -8.17 -1.13 -7.98
C LEU A 47 -8.72 -0.85 -6.59
N LYS A 48 -9.51 -1.79 -6.05
CA LYS A 48 -10.04 -1.73 -4.68
C LYS A 48 -8.95 -1.47 -3.64
N GLN A 49 -7.78 -2.08 -3.81
CA GLN A 49 -6.62 -1.94 -2.93
C GLN A 49 -6.16 -0.48 -2.80
N VAL A 50 -6.24 0.31 -3.88
CA VAL A 50 -5.88 1.74 -3.86
C VAL A 50 -6.86 2.54 -3.00
N ALA A 51 -8.16 2.29 -3.15
CA ALA A 51 -9.18 2.92 -2.31
C ALA A 51 -9.02 2.53 -0.83
N ASP A 52 -8.84 1.23 -0.58
CA ASP A 52 -8.65 0.69 0.76
C ASP A 52 -7.38 1.26 1.44
N ALA A 53 -6.25 1.31 0.73
CA ALA A 53 -4.99 1.84 1.25
C ALA A 53 -5.08 3.34 1.58
N ARG A 54 -5.74 4.14 0.73
CA ARG A 54 -5.97 5.58 1.02
C ARG A 54 -6.84 5.76 2.27
N ALA A 55 -7.87 4.94 2.42
CA ALA A 55 -8.74 4.97 3.60
C ALA A 55 -7.98 4.55 4.86
N ALA A 56 -7.17 3.50 4.80
CA ALA A 56 -6.32 3.04 5.90
C ALA A 56 -5.32 4.11 6.32
N MET A 57 -4.60 4.71 5.38
CA MET A 57 -3.65 5.79 5.64
C MET A 57 -4.32 6.99 6.32
N LYS A 58 -5.51 7.40 5.85
CA LYS A 58 -6.26 8.49 6.49
C LYS A 58 -6.66 8.15 7.94
N ARG A 59 -6.98 6.89 8.26
CA ARG A 59 -7.29 6.46 9.63
C ARG A 59 -6.03 6.37 10.51
N LEU A 60 -4.93 5.89 9.95
CA LEU A 60 -3.65 5.72 10.63
C LEU A 60 -2.87 7.02 10.79
N MET A 61 -3.32 8.14 10.22
CA MET A 61 -2.68 9.46 10.40
C MET A 61 -3.48 10.41 11.28
N GLN A 62 -4.70 10.02 11.67
CA GLN A 62 -5.49 10.69 12.70
C GLN A 62 -5.05 10.25 14.10
#